data_AF-A0A410QGJ1-F1
#
_entry.id   AF-A0A410QGJ1-F1
#
_cell.length_a   1.000
_cell.length_b   1.000
_cell.length_c   1.000
_cell.angle_alpha   90.00
_cell.angle_beta   90.00
_cell.angle_gamma   90.00
#
_symmetry.space_group_name_H-M   'P 1'
#
loop_
_entity.id
_entity.type
_entity.pdbx_description
1 polymer ?
#
loop_
_entity_poly.entity_id
_entity_poly.type
_entity_poly.pdbx_seq_one_letter_code
_entity_poly.pdbx_strand_id
1 'polypeptide(L)'
;MKWHLGKTFSIDTVFAQFIHLDEILNIGCNTIEMETASAFRAARLMNVPIMALFSIPDNVMVNKSLISGRTQKEMEYKRYVRHELFPKIILDIFENKIEVSLST
;
A
#
# COMPACT_ATOMS: atom_id res chain seq x y z
N MET A 1 8.32 1.03 15.32
CA MET A 1 7.57 0.43 14.20
C MET A 1 7.65 1.42 13.04
N LYS A 2 8.21 1.06 11.88
CA LYS A 2 8.29 1.99 10.73
C LYS A 2 7.24 1.60 9.70
N TRP A 3 6.06 2.16 9.82
CA TRP A 3 5.09 2.26 8.74
C TRP A 3 4.88 3.75 8.45
N HIS A 4 4.31 4.06 7.29
CA HIS A 4 4.04 5.43 6.87
C HIS A 4 2.64 5.49 6.27
N LEU A 5 2.00 6.66 6.38
CA LEU A 5 0.80 6.95 5.61
C LEU A 5 1.22 7.26 4.17
N GLY A 6 0.50 6.66 3.22
CA GLY A 6 0.75 6.82 1.79
C GLY A 6 -0.46 7.39 1.08
N LYS A 7 -0.21 8.09 -0.03
CA LYS A 7 -1.24 8.45 -1.01
C LYS A 7 -1.06 7.50 -2.19
N THR A 8 -2.04 6.63 -2.40
CA THR A 8 -1.94 5.58 -3.42
C THR A 8 -2.66 5.96 -4.70
N PHE A 9 -2.12 5.50 -5.82
CA PHE A 9 -2.76 5.59 -7.12
C PHE A 9 -3.21 4.20 -7.57
N SER A 10 -4.51 4.02 -7.84
CA SER A 10 -5.05 2.79 -8.40
C SER A 10 -4.91 2.82 -9.92
N ILE A 11 -4.18 1.86 -10.47
CA ILE A 11 -3.95 1.74 -11.91
C ILE A 11 -4.65 0.51 -12.50
N ASP A 12 -5.10 0.62 -13.75
CA ASP A 12 -5.79 -0.48 -14.43
C ASP A 12 -4.85 -1.62 -14.81
N THR A 13 -3.57 -1.32 -15.09
CA THR A 13 -2.57 -2.32 -15.45
C THR A 13 -1.19 -1.99 -14.90
N VAL A 14 -0.43 -3.03 -14.55
CA VAL A 14 0.97 -2.90 -14.10
C VAL A 14 1.86 -2.27 -15.17
N PHE A 15 1.53 -2.41 -16.46
CA PHE A 15 2.35 -1.83 -17.53
C PHE A 15 2.08 -0.36 -17.77
N ALA A 16 0.81 0.07 -17.63
CA ALA A 16 0.45 1.48 -17.81
C ALA A 16 1.20 2.40 -16.84
N GLN A 17 1.67 1.88 -15.69
CA GLN A 17 2.36 2.70 -14.70
C GLN A 17 3.57 3.40 -15.30
N PHE A 18 4.33 2.70 -16.15
CA PHE A 18 5.62 3.18 -16.65
C PHE A 18 5.50 4.43 -17.54
N ILE A 19 4.36 4.61 -18.23
CA ILE A 19 4.11 5.78 -19.08
C ILE A 19 3.67 6.98 -18.23
N HIS A 20 3.03 6.74 -17.09
CA HIS A 20 2.42 7.76 -16.25
C HIS A 20 3.14 8.00 -14.92
N LEU A 21 4.35 7.44 -14.71
CA LEU A 21 5.08 7.57 -13.44
C LEU A 21 5.27 9.03 -13.03
N ASP A 22 5.71 9.89 -13.94
CA ASP A 22 5.96 11.30 -13.65
C ASP A 22 4.66 12.02 -13.25
N GLU A 23 3.55 11.72 -13.92
CA GLU A 23 2.23 12.28 -13.59
C GLU A 23 1.77 11.83 -12.21
N ILE A 24 1.89 10.54 -11.90
CA ILE A 24 1.53 9.93 -10.61
C ILE A 24 2.37 10.54 -9.48
N LEU A 25 3.65 10.77 -9.69
CA LEU A 25 4.52 11.45 -8.73
C LEU A 25 4.13 12.91 -8.54
N ASN A 26 3.82 13.62 -9.62
CA ASN A 26 3.45 15.05 -9.59
C ASN A 26 2.13 15.31 -8.83
N ILE A 27 1.19 14.37 -8.84
CA ILE A 27 -0.03 14.45 -8.00
C ILE A 27 0.19 14.06 -6.52
N GLY A 28 1.45 13.76 -6.15
CA GLY A 28 1.88 13.46 -4.80
C GLY A 28 1.62 12.02 -4.35
N CYS A 29 1.37 11.10 -5.27
CA CYS A 29 1.21 9.69 -4.92
C CYS A 29 2.59 9.03 -4.70
N ASN A 30 2.69 8.16 -3.71
CA ASN A 30 3.93 7.46 -3.33
C ASN A 30 3.81 5.94 -3.37
N THR A 31 2.63 5.42 -3.72
CA THR A 31 2.39 4.00 -3.93
C THR A 31 1.46 3.79 -5.13
N ILE A 32 1.63 2.67 -5.83
CA ILE A 32 0.79 2.23 -6.95
C ILE A 32 0.25 0.84 -6.63
N GLU A 33 -1.03 0.63 -6.86
CA GLU A 33 -1.78 -0.61 -6.63
C GLU A 33 -2.99 -0.64 -7.58
N MET A 34 -3.90 -1.61 -7.49
CA MET A 34 -4.93 -1.80 -8.53
C MET A 34 -6.37 -1.88 -8.00
N GLU A 35 -6.60 -1.74 -6.69
CA GLU A 35 -7.87 -2.13 -6.06
C GLU A 35 -8.53 -1.01 -5.24
N THR A 36 -7.76 -0.11 -4.61
CA THR A 36 -8.30 0.74 -3.54
C THR A 36 -9.28 1.80 -3.99
N ALA A 37 -9.11 2.43 -5.15
CA ALA A 37 -10.06 3.44 -5.63
C ALA A 37 -11.48 2.85 -5.73
N SER A 38 -11.59 1.65 -6.32
CA SER A 38 -12.85 0.91 -6.44
C SER A 38 -13.38 0.46 -5.07
N ALA A 39 -12.51 -0.12 -4.23
CA ALA A 39 -12.89 -0.60 -2.90
C ALA A 39 -13.39 0.54 -1.99
N PHE A 40 -12.69 1.67 -1.96
CA PHE A 40 -13.05 2.83 -1.14
C PHE A 40 -14.30 3.51 -1.67
N ARG A 41 -14.49 3.57 -3.00
CA ARG A 41 -15.74 4.05 -3.58
C ARG A 41 -16.93 3.19 -3.16
N ALA A 42 -16.80 1.87 -3.23
CA ALA A 42 -17.85 0.94 -2.81
C ALA A 42 -18.14 1.07 -1.30
N ALA A 43 -17.11 1.09 -0.47
CA ALA A 43 -17.24 1.23 0.98
C ALA A 43 -17.94 2.54 1.39
N ARG A 44 -17.59 3.66 0.72
CA ARG A 44 -18.27 4.95 0.90
C ARG A 44 -19.75 4.88 0.53
N LEU A 45 -20.10 4.22 -0.58
CA LEU A 45 -21.49 4.03 -0.99
C LEU A 45 -22.30 3.17 0.01
N MET A 46 -21.63 2.19 0.63
CA MET A 46 -22.23 1.28 1.60
C MET A 46 -22.17 1.79 3.05
N ASN A 47 -21.54 2.94 3.29
CA ASN A 47 -21.25 3.46 4.63
C ASN A 47 -20.53 2.45 5.54
N VAL A 48 -19.54 1.74 4.99
CA VAL A 48 -18.71 0.76 5.71
C VAL A 48 -17.30 1.32 5.87
N PRO A 49 -16.72 1.32 7.08
CA PRO A 49 -15.34 1.73 7.28
C PRO A 49 -14.38 0.74 6.59
N ILE A 50 -13.41 1.26 5.87
CA ILE A 50 -12.39 0.46 5.17
C ILE A 50 -11.02 1.13 5.29
N MET A 51 -9.96 0.32 5.27
CA MET A 51 -8.58 0.77 5.23
C MET A 51 -7.79 -0.17 4.31
N ALA A 52 -6.79 0.39 3.61
CA ALA A 52 -5.84 -0.39 2.85
C ALA A 52 -4.50 -0.43 3.59
N LEU A 53 -3.91 -1.63 3.70
CA LEU A 53 -2.61 -1.84 4.31
C LEU A 53 -1.70 -2.55 3.33
N PHE A 54 -0.60 -1.89 2.97
CA PHE A 54 0.31 -2.37 1.95
C PHE A 54 1.65 -2.81 2.53
N SER A 55 2.19 -3.88 1.95
CA SER A 55 3.59 -4.25 2.09
C SER A 55 4.19 -3.99 0.72
N ILE A 56 5.14 -3.05 0.65
CA ILE A 56 5.75 -2.59 -0.61
C ILE A 56 6.99 -3.45 -0.90
N PRO A 57 6.93 -4.41 -1.85
CA PRO A 57 8.02 -5.35 -2.10
C PRO A 57 9.03 -4.85 -3.15
N ASP A 58 8.64 -3.88 -3.98
CA ASP A 58 9.34 -3.37 -5.14
C ASP A 58 9.40 -1.83 -5.12
N ASN A 59 10.25 -1.27 -5.96
CA ASN A 59 10.36 0.18 -6.10
C ASN A 59 10.94 0.52 -7.48
N VAL A 60 10.08 1.06 -8.34
CA VAL A 60 10.40 1.39 -9.73
C VAL A 60 11.49 2.47 -9.82
N MET A 61 11.54 3.41 -8.87
CA MET A 61 12.51 4.52 -8.86
C MET A 61 13.95 4.08 -8.60
N VAL A 62 14.15 2.95 -7.93
CA VAL A 62 15.49 2.36 -7.66
C VAL A 62 15.73 1.10 -8.50
N ASN A 63 14.93 0.90 -9.56
CA ASN A 63 14.98 -0.28 -10.42
C ASN A 63 14.91 -1.62 -9.66
N LYS A 64 14.15 -1.63 -8.56
CA LYS A 64 13.87 -2.84 -7.77
C LYS A 64 12.57 -3.45 -8.29
N SER A 65 12.67 -4.55 -9.03
CA SER A 65 11.52 -5.19 -9.67
C SER A 65 10.84 -6.23 -8.78
N LEU A 66 9.53 -6.44 -9.01
CA LEU A 66 8.77 -7.60 -8.51
C LEU A 66 9.27 -8.94 -9.07
N ILE A 67 9.86 -8.91 -10.27
CA ILE A 67 10.20 -10.06 -11.12
C ILE A 67 11.67 -10.45 -10.95
N SER A 68 12.56 -9.48 -10.69
CA SER A 68 13.94 -9.78 -10.33
C SER A 68 13.99 -10.59 -9.03
N GLY A 69 14.84 -11.61 -8.99
CA GLY A 69 14.90 -12.56 -7.87
C GLY A 69 14.95 -11.87 -6.50
N ARG A 70 14.06 -12.30 -5.60
CA ARG A 70 14.06 -11.84 -4.21
C ARG A 70 15.12 -12.60 -3.43
N THR A 71 15.87 -11.88 -2.61
CA THR A 71 16.77 -12.51 -1.64
C THR A 71 15.97 -13.27 -0.58
N GLN A 72 16.59 -14.26 0.05
CA GLN A 72 15.99 -14.99 1.18
C GLN A 72 15.54 -14.03 2.29
N LYS A 73 16.37 -13.01 2.59
CA LYS A 73 16.07 -11.96 3.56
C LYS A 73 14.80 -11.17 3.22
N GLU A 74 14.57 -10.85 1.96
CA GLU A 74 13.35 -10.15 1.53
C GLU A 74 12.11 -11.03 1.65
N MET A 75 12.24 -12.33 1.36
CA MET A 75 11.16 -13.29 1.54
C MET A 75 10.81 -13.47 3.02
N GLU A 76 11.81 -13.57 3.89
CA GLU A 76 11.64 -13.62 5.35
C GLU A 76 11.00 -12.34 5.88
N TYR A 77 11.47 -11.18 5.44
CA TYR A 77 10.86 -9.91 5.83
C TYR A 77 9.39 -9.81 5.38
N LYS A 78 9.07 -10.23 4.15
CA LYS A 78 7.68 -10.30 3.66
C LYS A 78 6.82 -11.22 4.53
N ARG A 79 7.36 -12.36 4.97
CA ARG A 79 6.66 -13.28 5.90
C ARG A 79 6.42 -12.61 7.25
N TYR A 80 7.44 -12.00 7.83
CA TYR A 80 7.35 -11.25 9.09
C TYR A 80 6.29 -10.14 9.00
N VAL A 81 6.30 -9.34 7.93
CA VAL A 81 5.33 -8.26 7.75
C VAL A 81 3.89 -8.79 7.77
N ARG A 82 3.63 -9.90 7.08
CA ARG A 82 2.28 -10.48 6.99
C ARG A 82 1.82 -11.20 8.26
N HIS A 83 2.72 -11.88 8.97
CA HIS A 83 2.34 -12.73 10.11
C HIS A 83 2.47 -12.01 11.46
N GLU A 84 3.31 -10.99 11.55
CA GLU A 84 3.61 -10.32 12.83
C GLU A 84 3.21 -8.84 12.78
N LEU A 85 3.68 -8.10 11.76
CA LEU A 85 3.51 -6.65 11.73
C LEU A 85 2.08 -6.22 11.41
N PHE A 86 1.46 -6.81 10.37
CA PHE A 86 0.10 -6.48 9.96
C PHE A 86 -0.92 -6.80 11.06
N PRO A 87 -0.93 -8.00 11.68
CA PRO A 87 -1.84 -8.27 12.79
C PRO A 87 -1.67 -7.28 13.93
N LYS A 88 -0.44 -6.90 14.27
CA LYS A 88 -0.18 -5.90 15.30
C LYS A 88 -0.77 -4.53 14.96
N ILE A 89 -0.54 -4.03 13.73
CA ILE A 89 -1.11 -2.75 13.28
C ILE A 89 -2.64 -2.80 13.35
N ILE A 90 -3.24 -3.89 12.87
CA ILE A 90 -4.71 -4.07 12.88
C ILE A 90 -5.24 -4.02 14.31
N LEU A 91 -4.65 -4.80 15.24
CA LEU A 91 -5.06 -4.80 16.64
C LEU A 91 -4.88 -3.43 17.30
N ASP A 92 -3.75 -2.77 17.08
CA ASP A 92 -3.47 -1.44 17.64
C ASP A 92 -4.50 -0.40 17.15
N ILE A 93 -4.99 -0.50 15.91
CA ILE A 93 -6.07 0.36 15.39
C ILE A 93 -7.40 0.06 16.10
N PHE A 94 -7.80 -1.20 16.21
CA PHE A 94 -9.05 -1.58 16.88
C PHE A 94 -9.05 -1.26 18.39
N GLU A 95 -7.88 -1.28 19.02
CA GLU A 95 -7.69 -0.89 20.42
C GLU A 95 -7.50 0.63 20.61
N ASN A 96 -7.62 1.44 19.55
CA ASN A 96 -7.41 2.90 19.54
C ASN A 96 -6.04 3.35 20.08
N LYS A 97 -5.00 2.52 19.91
CA LYS A 97 -3.61 2.86 20.26
C LYS A 97 -2.93 3.70 19.20
N ILE A 98 -3.51 3.77 17.99
CA ILE A 98 -3.04 4.55 16.85
C ILE A 98 -4.21 5.39 16.34
N GLU A 99 -4.06 6.71 16.35
CA GLU A 99 -4.97 7.59 15.61
C GLU A 99 -4.57 7.60 14.13
N VAL A 100 -5.43 7.05 13.27
CA VAL A 100 -5.31 7.20 11.82
C VAL A 100 -6.30 8.29 11.41
N SER A 101 -5.80 9.50 11.14
CA SER A 101 -6.63 10.55 10.59
C SER A 101 -7.02 10.17 9.15
N LEU A 102 -8.34 10.04 8.92
CA LEU A 102 -8.88 9.81 7.59
C LEU A 102 -8.61 11.05 6.74
N SER A 103 -7.78 10.91 5.71
CA SER A 103 -7.73 11.91 4.65
C SER A 103 -9.11 11.92 3.98
N THR A 104 -9.80 13.04 4.15
CA THR A 104 -11.15 13.27 3.60
C THR A 104 -11.07 13.66 2.13
#